data_AF-A0A7C4QUC4-F1
#
_entry.id   AF-A0A7C4QUC4-F1
#
_cell.length_a   1.000
_cell.length_b   1.000
_cell.length_c   1.000
_cell.angle_alpha   90.00
_cell.angle_beta   90.00
_cell.angle_gamma   90.00
#
_symmetry.space_group_name_H-M   'P 1'
#
loop_
_entity.id
_entity.type
_entity.pdbx_description
1 polymer ?
#
loop_
_entity_poly.entity_id
_entity_poly.type
_entity_poly.pdbx_seq_one_letter_code
_entity_poly.pdbx_strand_id
1 'polypeptide(L)'
;MNNNRIEILLERIAIALERLVEQANQRETGTEAQRIRPEAEETNKGRAVPSPPPTSILEPFLKSKGIRIKVRPCDNAADQVIDSLSLYLGERYAALAGLLGKIKRAMQTGMPITESLKDRPQQDVSSACQFCKRLHEIAFLEEYRYSRSPIYLINAKTTTLPKAQRFFGGQWLERFILQKVKSVHAQVAAEVNGNLTYEHLINPQIILPNCDDFELDILAAIGPSIFWIEAKSGDYQQHVAKYSKFARFLGLDYDHSFMVLTDVPDDRCDALSSLFSMTVCTLRTIEDKLLTVVRNDTAQQGAAADGLSPAVDR
;
A
#
# COMPACT_ATOMS: atom_id res chain seq x y z
N MET A 1 -25.12 31.10 20.90
CA MET A 1 -25.35 31.34 19.46
C MET A 1 -25.04 30.15 18.54
N ASN A 2 -24.68 28.95 19.05
CA ASN A 2 -24.33 27.78 18.20
C ASN A 2 -25.45 26.74 17.98
N ASN A 3 -26.48 26.68 18.83
CA ASN A 3 -27.52 25.64 18.70
C ASN A 3 -28.38 25.81 17.44
N ASN A 4 -28.73 27.05 17.08
CA ASN A 4 -29.57 27.32 15.92
C ASN A 4 -28.87 26.91 14.59
N ARG A 5 -27.53 27.01 14.52
CA ARG A 5 -26.77 26.53 13.36
C ARG A 5 -26.74 25.01 13.26
N ILE A 6 -26.71 24.32 14.40
CA ILE A 6 -26.72 22.85 14.47
C ILE A 6 -28.12 22.33 14.10
N GLU A 7 -29.19 22.96 14.60
CA GLU A 7 -30.58 22.62 14.24
C GLU A 7 -30.82 22.78 12.74
N ILE A 8 -30.40 23.89 12.13
CA ILE A 8 -30.52 24.11 10.67
C ILE A 8 -29.73 23.05 9.87
N LEU A 9 -28.56 22.62 10.37
CA LEU A 9 -27.77 21.57 9.72
C LEU A 9 -28.45 20.21 9.81
N LEU A 10 -29.03 19.87 10.96
CA LEU A 10 -29.75 18.63 11.17
C LEU A 10 -31.02 18.56 10.33
N GLU A 11 -31.77 19.65 10.24
CA GLU A 11 -32.99 19.75 9.42
C GLU A 11 -32.67 19.59 7.92
N ARG A 12 -31.57 20.19 7.45
CA ARG A 12 -31.09 20.01 6.07
C ARG A 12 -30.66 18.57 5.78
N ILE A 13 -30.08 17.88 6.75
CA ILE A 13 -29.68 16.46 6.60
C ILE A 13 -30.92 15.57 6.57
N ALA A 14 -31.93 15.82 7.42
CA ALA A 14 -33.18 15.06 7.43
C ALA A 14 -33.91 15.15 6.07
N ILE A 15 -34.06 16.36 5.53
CA ILE A 15 -34.71 16.57 4.22
C ILE A 15 -33.93 15.88 3.08
N ALA A 16 -32.60 15.87 3.14
CA ALA A 16 -31.78 15.20 2.14
C ALA A 16 -31.93 13.67 2.19
N LEU A 17 -32.06 13.09 3.39
CA LEU A 17 -32.27 11.66 3.58
C LEU A 17 -33.67 11.23 3.10
N GLU A 18 -34.71 12.00 3.41
CA GLU A 18 -36.07 11.72 2.92
C GLU A 18 -36.13 11.68 1.38
N ARG A 19 -35.47 12.63 0.71
CA ARG A 19 -35.39 12.66 -0.77
C ARG A 19 -34.64 11.45 -1.35
N LEU A 20 -33.61 10.95 -0.67
CA LEU A 20 -32.87 9.77 -1.11
C LEU A 20 -33.70 8.49 -0.96
N VAL A 21 -34.49 8.39 0.11
CA VAL A 21 -35.43 7.28 0.32
C VAL A 21 -36.53 7.30 -0.74
N GLU A 22 -37.07 8.47 -1.06
CA GLU A 22 -38.11 8.59 -2.08
C GLU A 22 -37.60 8.26 -3.49
N GLN A 23 -36.35 8.63 -3.82
CA GLN A 23 -35.69 8.23 -5.06
C GLN A 23 -35.37 6.74 -5.13
N ALA A 24 -35.08 6.09 -4.00
CA ALA A 24 -34.87 4.64 -3.93
C ALA A 24 -36.19 3.89 -4.17
N ASN A 25 -37.28 4.33 -3.53
CA ASN A 25 -38.61 3.72 -3.69
C ASN A 25 -39.18 3.92 -5.11
N GLN A 26 -38.88 5.03 -5.77
CA GLN A 26 -39.24 5.26 -7.19
C GLN A 26 -38.44 4.37 -8.16
N ARG A 27 -37.21 3.96 -7.80
CA ARG A 27 -36.41 3.02 -8.60
C ARG A 27 -36.87 1.58 -8.45
N GLU A 28 -37.36 1.20 -7.27
CA GLU A 28 -37.94 -0.14 -7.05
C GLU A 28 -39.30 -0.29 -7.75
N THR A 29 -40.17 0.72 -7.70
CA THR A 29 -41.49 0.67 -8.36
C THR A 29 -41.44 0.75 -9.89
N GLY A 30 -40.36 1.30 -10.48
CA GLY A 30 -40.16 1.33 -11.94
C GLY A 30 -39.74 0.00 -12.58
N THR A 31 -39.35 -1.00 -11.78
CA THR A 31 -38.79 -2.26 -12.29
C THR A 31 -39.85 -3.36 -12.49
N GLU A 32 -41.05 -3.21 -11.93
CA GLU A 32 -42.10 -4.26 -11.91
C GLU A 32 -43.17 -4.12 -13.03
N ALA A 33 -43.20 -3.01 -13.78
CA ALA A 33 -44.32 -2.69 -14.67
C ALA A 33 -44.14 -3.00 -16.18
N GLN A 34 -43.09 -3.73 -16.60
CA GLN A 34 -42.89 -4.06 -18.02
C GLN A 34 -42.56 -5.54 -18.25
N ARG A 35 -43.59 -6.37 -18.14
CA ARG A 35 -43.70 -7.65 -18.85
C ARG A 35 -45.09 -7.77 -19.45
N ILE A 36 -45.23 -7.55 -20.76
CA ILE A 36 -46.09 -8.25 -21.76
C ILE A 36 -45.69 -7.72 -23.16
N ARG A 37 -45.55 -8.66 -24.12
CA ARG A 37 -45.03 -8.66 -25.53
C ARG A 37 -45.96 -7.94 -26.57
N PRO A 38 -45.71 -7.88 -27.93
CA PRO A 38 -44.70 -8.57 -28.79
C PRO A 38 -44.00 -7.78 -29.94
N GLU A 39 -42.97 -8.45 -30.49
CA GLU A 39 -42.45 -8.53 -31.89
C GLU A 39 -41.78 -7.36 -32.65
N ALA A 40 -40.62 -7.74 -33.22
CA ALA A 40 -39.91 -7.31 -34.43
C ALA A 40 -39.34 -5.88 -34.50
N GLU A 41 -38.02 -5.76 -34.42
CA GLU A 41 -37.18 -5.37 -35.57
C GLU A 41 -35.69 -5.54 -35.25
N GLU A 42 -34.95 -6.10 -36.21
CA GLU A 42 -33.52 -6.28 -36.18
C GLU A 42 -32.80 -4.94 -36.10
N THR A 43 -31.85 -4.81 -35.18
CA THR A 43 -30.67 -3.97 -35.46
C THR A 43 -29.45 -4.51 -34.75
N ASN A 44 -28.56 -5.00 -35.59
CA ASN A 44 -27.23 -5.51 -35.30
C ASN A 44 -26.39 -4.43 -34.57
N LYS A 45 -26.09 -4.63 -33.29
CA LYS A 45 -24.99 -3.93 -32.60
C LYS A 45 -24.08 -4.95 -31.96
N GLY A 46 -22.83 -4.97 -32.44
CA GLY A 46 -21.77 -5.87 -32.03
C GLY A 46 -21.68 -5.99 -30.52
N ARG A 47 -21.88 -7.21 -30.03
CA ARG A 47 -21.63 -7.57 -28.65
C ARG A 47 -20.11 -7.54 -28.47
N ALA A 48 -19.61 -6.50 -27.81
CA ALA A 48 -18.26 -6.51 -27.27
C ALA A 48 -18.14 -7.77 -26.41
N VAL A 49 -17.26 -8.68 -26.83
CA VAL A 49 -16.88 -9.84 -26.02
C VAL A 49 -16.35 -9.29 -24.70
N PRO A 50 -16.90 -9.70 -23.54
CA PRO A 50 -16.30 -9.31 -22.27
C PRO A 50 -14.87 -9.84 -22.26
N SER A 51 -13.91 -8.94 -22.17
CA SER A 51 -12.49 -9.26 -21.96
C SER A 51 -12.40 -10.28 -20.82
N PRO A 52 -11.65 -11.38 -20.98
CA PRO A 52 -11.49 -12.37 -19.92
C PRO A 52 -11.02 -11.67 -18.64
N PRO A 53 -11.52 -12.07 -17.45
CA PRO A 53 -11.04 -11.52 -16.21
C PRO A 53 -9.52 -11.70 -16.15
N PRO A 54 -8.76 -10.70 -15.68
CA PRO A 54 -7.31 -10.83 -15.56
C PRO A 54 -7.00 -12.11 -14.79
N THR A 55 -6.18 -12.97 -15.38
CA THR A 55 -5.79 -14.24 -14.77
C THR A 55 -4.99 -13.92 -13.52
N SER A 56 -5.57 -14.15 -12.33
CA SER A 56 -4.85 -14.00 -11.06
C SER A 56 -3.67 -14.99 -11.03
N ILE A 57 -2.49 -14.50 -10.67
CA ILE A 57 -1.22 -15.22 -10.59
C ILE A 57 -0.94 -15.59 -9.13
N LEU A 58 -1.20 -14.67 -8.20
CA LEU A 58 -0.80 -14.81 -6.79
C LEU A 58 -1.59 -15.88 -6.05
N GLU A 59 -2.90 -15.99 -6.27
CA GLU A 59 -3.71 -17.00 -5.59
C GLU A 59 -3.35 -18.44 -6.04
N PRO A 60 -3.22 -18.73 -7.35
CA PRO A 60 -2.69 -20.02 -7.78
C PRO A 60 -1.28 -20.32 -7.25
N PHE A 61 -0.39 -19.32 -7.21
CA PHE A 61 0.95 -19.47 -6.65
C PHE A 61 0.89 -19.91 -5.18
N LEU A 62 0.14 -19.20 -4.33
CA LEU A 62 -0.02 -19.55 -2.92
C LEU A 62 -0.64 -20.95 -2.76
N LYS A 63 -1.67 -21.26 -3.54
CA LYS A 63 -2.31 -22.57 -3.53
C LYS A 63 -1.35 -23.70 -3.89
N SER A 64 -0.44 -23.48 -4.85
CA SER A 64 0.59 -24.46 -5.22
C SER A 64 1.55 -24.81 -4.07
N LYS A 65 1.70 -23.90 -3.09
CA LYS A 65 2.48 -24.07 -1.86
C LYS A 65 1.65 -24.61 -0.69
N GLY A 66 0.38 -24.96 -0.93
CA GLY A 66 -0.57 -25.39 0.10
C GLY A 66 -1.03 -24.26 1.02
N ILE A 67 -0.83 -22.99 0.63
CA ILE A 67 -1.22 -21.81 1.39
C ILE A 67 -2.63 -21.41 0.99
N ARG A 68 -3.47 -21.06 1.97
CA ARG A 68 -4.82 -20.52 1.75
C ARG A 68 -4.92 -19.09 2.25
N ILE A 69 -5.55 -18.22 1.48
CA ILE A 69 -5.86 -16.85 1.94
C ILE A 69 -7.08 -16.93 2.86
N LYS A 70 -6.92 -16.49 4.11
CA LYS A 70 -7.97 -16.39 5.13
C LYS A 70 -8.70 -15.05 5.02
N VAL A 71 -7.95 -13.97 4.89
CA VAL A 71 -8.47 -12.60 4.77
C VAL A 71 -7.68 -11.85 3.72
N ARG A 72 -8.39 -11.21 2.79
CA ARG A 72 -7.84 -10.20 1.89
C ARG A 72 -8.38 -8.84 2.32
N PRO A 73 -7.54 -7.91 2.81
CA PRO A 73 -7.97 -6.54 3.05
C PRO A 73 -8.56 -5.94 1.78
N CYS A 74 -9.69 -5.24 1.92
CA CYS A 74 -10.32 -4.56 0.79
C CYS A 74 -9.77 -3.15 0.60
N ASP A 75 -9.58 -2.77 -0.66
CA ASP A 75 -9.26 -1.39 -1.02
C ASP A 75 -10.44 -0.48 -0.67
N ASN A 76 -10.15 0.65 -0.02
CA ASN A 76 -11.13 1.68 0.30
C ASN A 76 -10.67 3.04 -0.25
N ALA A 77 -11.61 3.95 -0.54
CA ALA A 77 -11.27 5.27 -1.09
C ALA A 77 -10.33 6.09 -0.17
N ALA A 78 -10.39 5.87 1.15
CA ALA A 78 -9.48 6.54 2.08
C ALA A 78 -8.04 6.03 1.99
N ASP A 79 -7.78 4.89 1.35
CA ASP A 79 -6.44 4.35 1.15
C ASP A 79 -5.57 5.26 0.28
N GLN A 80 -6.14 5.97 -0.70
CA GLN A 80 -5.38 6.92 -1.52
C GLN A 80 -4.75 8.04 -0.67
N VAL A 81 -5.48 8.51 0.34
CA VAL A 81 -4.99 9.53 1.27
C VAL A 81 -3.89 8.97 2.17
N ILE A 82 -4.07 7.73 2.65
CA ILE A 82 -3.08 7.04 3.49
C ILE A 82 -1.82 6.71 2.68
N ASP A 83 -1.95 6.28 1.44
CA ASP A 83 -0.84 5.99 0.53
C ASP A 83 -0.05 7.26 0.24
N SER A 84 -0.74 8.38 0.00
CA SER A 84 -0.08 9.68 -0.20
C SER A 84 0.63 10.19 1.06
N LEU A 85 0.11 9.88 2.26
CA LEU A 85 0.81 10.18 3.52
C LEU A 85 2.02 9.28 3.74
N SER A 86 1.89 8.00 3.39
CA SER A 86 2.95 6.99 3.46
C SER A 86 4.11 7.36 2.53
N LEU A 87 3.80 7.74 1.29
CA LEU A 87 4.77 8.23 0.31
C LEU A 87 5.50 9.46 0.84
N TYR A 88 4.74 10.44 1.33
CA TYR A 88 5.31 11.67 1.87
C TYR A 88 6.25 11.43 3.05
N LEU A 89 5.88 10.53 3.97
CA LEU A 89 6.68 10.15 5.12
C LEU A 89 7.95 9.42 4.69
N GLY A 90 7.85 8.41 3.82
CA GLY A 90 9.00 7.60 3.41
C GLY A 90 10.05 8.38 2.61
N GLU A 91 9.62 9.25 1.70
CA GLU A 91 10.54 10.12 0.93
C GLU A 91 11.30 11.14 1.80
N ARG A 92 10.74 11.48 2.97
CA ARG A 92 11.28 12.48 3.89
C ARG A 92 11.63 11.85 5.24
N TYR A 93 11.91 10.55 5.25
CA TYR A 93 12.04 9.79 6.49
C TYR A 93 13.14 10.37 7.40
N ALA A 94 14.28 10.78 6.84
CA ALA A 94 15.37 11.39 7.60
C ALA A 94 14.94 12.64 8.40
N ALA A 95 14.10 13.50 7.80
CA ALA A 95 13.60 14.71 8.46
C ALA A 95 12.47 14.43 9.47
N LEU A 96 11.71 13.35 9.24
CA LEU A 96 10.46 13.04 9.95
C LEU A 96 10.59 11.95 11.02
N ALA A 97 11.66 11.15 11.02
CA ALA A 97 11.83 10.00 11.91
C ALA A 97 11.73 10.38 13.39
N GLY A 98 12.33 11.50 13.80
CA GLY A 98 12.25 12.00 15.18
C GLY A 98 10.81 12.36 15.59
N LEU A 99 10.07 13.04 14.71
CA LEU A 99 8.66 13.38 14.93
C LEU A 99 7.79 12.11 14.98
N LEU A 100 8.03 11.15 14.07
CA LEU A 100 7.36 9.85 14.05
C LEU A 100 7.57 9.10 15.38
N GLY A 101 8.79 9.10 15.92
CA GLY A 101 9.10 8.51 17.22
C GLY A 101 8.30 9.16 18.36
N LYS A 102 8.14 10.48 18.35
CA LYS A 102 7.31 11.20 19.33
C LYS A 102 5.82 10.90 19.17
N ILE A 103 5.32 10.78 17.93
CA ILE A 103 3.93 10.37 17.66
C ILE A 103 3.69 8.96 18.21
N LYS A 104 4.58 7.99 17.90
CA LYS A 104 4.49 6.62 18.42
C LYS A 104 4.43 6.59 19.95
N ARG A 105 5.32 7.35 20.62
CA ARG A 105 5.33 7.48 22.08
C ARG A 105 4.04 8.09 22.62
N ALA A 106 3.56 9.18 22.00
CA ALA A 106 2.33 9.84 22.39
C ALA A 106 1.11 8.91 22.28
N MET A 107 1.04 8.07 21.24
CA MET A 107 -0.02 7.06 21.10
C MET A 107 -0.02 6.00 22.20
N GLN A 108 1.16 5.66 22.73
CA GLN A 108 1.29 4.68 23.82
C GLN A 108 0.97 5.29 25.18
N THR A 109 1.35 6.55 25.41
CA THR A 109 1.26 7.18 26.74
C THR A 109 0.09 8.15 26.88
N GLY A 110 -0.58 8.54 25.79
CA GLY A 110 -1.60 9.59 25.77
C GLY A 110 -1.07 11.00 26.01
N MET A 111 0.26 11.18 26.02
CA MET A 111 0.89 12.46 26.31
C MET A 111 0.91 13.36 25.07
N PRO A 112 0.85 14.70 25.23
CA PRO A 112 0.99 15.61 24.10
C PRO A 112 2.36 15.51 23.45
N ILE A 113 2.41 15.79 22.15
CA ILE A 113 3.63 15.87 21.35
C ILE A 113 4.17 17.30 21.42
N THR A 114 5.44 17.43 21.77
CA THR A 114 6.20 18.67 21.66
C THR A 114 7.47 18.42 20.83
N GLU A 115 7.57 19.07 19.67
CA GLU A 115 8.70 18.92 18.74
C GLU A 115 9.30 20.28 18.39
N SER A 116 10.58 20.47 18.75
CA SER A 116 11.33 21.67 18.38
C SER A 116 11.89 21.49 16.98
N LEU A 117 11.58 22.46 16.14
CA LEU A 117 12.11 22.59 14.78
C LEU A 117 13.17 23.69 14.70
N LYS A 118 13.59 24.24 15.85
CA LYS A 118 14.66 25.22 15.91
C LYS A 118 15.95 24.63 15.31
N ASP A 119 16.67 25.45 14.55
CA ASP A 119 17.94 25.11 13.90
C ASP A 119 17.86 24.00 12.83
N ARG A 120 16.65 23.52 12.49
CA ARG A 120 16.45 22.61 11.36
C ARG A 120 16.46 23.37 10.03
N PRO A 121 16.90 22.73 8.92
CA PRO A 121 16.75 23.29 7.58
C PRO A 121 15.30 23.68 7.28
N GLN A 122 15.11 24.77 6.54
CA GLN A 122 13.76 25.26 6.21
C GLN A 122 12.90 24.21 5.49
N GLN A 123 13.53 23.36 4.67
CA GLN A 123 12.86 22.22 4.03
C GLN A 123 12.32 21.21 5.03
N ASP A 124 13.06 20.90 6.09
CA ASP A 124 12.64 19.96 7.13
C ASP A 124 11.54 20.55 8.01
N VAL A 125 11.64 21.86 8.32
CA VAL A 125 10.58 22.60 9.02
C VAL A 125 9.27 22.54 8.22
N SER A 126 9.34 22.86 6.92
CA SER A 126 8.19 22.76 6.02
C SER A 126 7.66 21.33 5.97
N SER A 127 8.57 20.34 5.91
CA SER A 127 8.22 18.94 5.79
C SER A 127 7.41 18.44 7.00
N ALA A 128 7.88 18.75 8.20
CA ALA A 128 7.22 18.42 9.46
C ALA A 128 5.86 19.11 9.60
N CYS A 129 5.79 20.42 9.29
CA CYS A 129 4.56 21.19 9.39
C CYS A 129 3.48 20.69 8.41
N GLN A 130 3.86 20.39 7.17
CA GLN A 130 2.94 19.81 6.18
C GLN A 130 2.47 18.42 6.59
N PHE A 131 3.38 17.58 7.12
CA PHE A 131 3.00 16.26 7.61
C PHE A 131 1.97 16.34 8.73
N CYS A 132 2.25 17.10 9.79
CA CYS A 132 1.30 17.29 10.90
C CYS A 132 -0.03 17.90 10.44
N LYS A 133 -0.01 18.86 9.52
CA LYS A 133 -1.24 19.44 8.96
C LYS A 133 -2.10 18.38 8.30
N ARG A 134 -1.51 17.55 7.42
CA ARG A 134 -2.23 16.48 6.72
C ARG A 134 -2.74 15.40 7.68
N LEU A 135 -1.95 15.06 8.70
CA LEU A 135 -2.39 14.14 9.76
C LEU A 135 -3.59 14.67 10.54
N HIS A 136 -3.62 15.98 10.83
CA HIS A 136 -4.76 16.62 11.48
C HIS A 136 -6.00 16.66 10.57
N GLU A 137 -5.84 16.93 9.27
CA GLU A 137 -6.94 16.91 8.29
C GLU A 137 -7.65 15.55 8.20
N ILE A 138 -6.95 14.45 8.50
CA ILE A 138 -7.51 13.09 8.50
C ILE A 138 -7.80 12.55 9.92
N ALA A 139 -7.81 13.44 10.92
CA ALA A 139 -8.05 13.11 12.34
C ALA A 139 -7.05 12.12 12.96
N PHE A 140 -5.85 11.95 12.40
CA PHE A 140 -4.76 11.19 13.05
C PHE A 140 -4.09 12.00 14.17
N LEU A 141 -4.18 13.33 14.08
CA LEU A 141 -3.94 14.25 15.18
C LEU A 141 -5.26 14.93 15.54
N GLU A 142 -5.63 14.90 16.80
CA GLU A 142 -6.79 15.63 17.35
C GLU A 142 -6.51 17.12 17.44
N GLU A 143 -5.25 17.46 17.72
CA GLU A 143 -4.79 18.83 17.84
C GLU A 143 -3.46 19.00 17.10
N TYR A 144 -3.31 20.13 16.43
CA TYR A 144 -2.05 20.55 15.83
C TYR A 144 -1.90 22.07 15.86
N ARG A 145 -0.79 22.55 16.42
CA ARG A 145 -0.39 23.96 16.42
C ARG A 145 1.10 24.08 16.16
N TYR A 146 1.48 25.01 15.30
CA TYR A 146 2.87 25.37 15.06
C TYR A 146 3.13 26.81 15.46
N SER A 147 4.02 27.00 16.44
CA SER A 147 4.52 28.30 16.85
C SER A 147 5.71 28.67 15.96
N ARG A 148 5.58 29.78 15.22
CA ARG A 148 6.63 30.30 14.34
C ARG A 148 7.79 30.92 15.15
N SER A 149 8.69 31.59 14.43
CA SER A 149 9.77 32.40 15.02
C SER A 149 9.27 33.26 16.19
N PRO A 150 10.01 33.34 17.31
CA PRO A 150 11.34 32.73 17.54
C PRO A 150 11.29 31.29 18.09
N ILE A 151 10.11 30.69 18.26
CA ILE A 151 9.92 29.47 19.06
C ILE A 151 10.09 28.18 18.23
N TYR A 152 9.61 28.16 16.97
CA TYR A 152 9.72 27.02 16.06
C TYR A 152 9.26 25.68 16.67
N LEU A 153 8.07 25.65 17.26
CA LEU A 153 7.60 24.51 18.07
C LEU A 153 6.29 23.94 17.56
N ILE A 154 6.27 22.63 17.29
CA ILE A 154 5.05 21.87 17.08
C ILE A 154 4.51 21.42 18.44
N ASN A 155 3.23 21.71 18.67
CA ASN A 155 2.43 21.08 19.72
C ASN A 155 1.28 20.32 19.06
N ALA A 156 1.12 19.05 19.39
CA ALA A 156 0.06 18.22 18.81
C ALA A 156 -0.44 17.17 19.81
N LYS A 157 -1.62 16.60 19.53
CA LYS A 157 -2.20 15.52 20.31
C LYS A 157 -2.66 14.41 19.36
N THR A 158 -2.28 13.18 19.65
CA THR A 158 -2.67 12.01 18.85
C THR A 158 -4.10 11.59 19.15
N THR A 159 -4.75 10.99 18.17
CA THR A 159 -6.02 10.28 18.38
C THR A 159 -5.84 8.87 18.94
N THR A 160 -6.93 8.24 19.36
CA THR A 160 -7.02 6.81 19.75
C THR A 160 -7.60 5.91 18.64
N LEU A 161 -7.89 6.45 17.45
CA LEU A 161 -8.41 5.68 16.32
C LEU A 161 -7.51 4.48 15.97
N PRO A 162 -8.05 3.25 15.87
CA PRO A 162 -7.27 2.07 15.50
C PRO A 162 -6.53 2.20 14.17
N LYS A 163 -7.13 2.92 13.20
CA LYS A 163 -6.50 3.18 11.89
C LYS A 163 -5.22 4.00 12.03
N ALA A 164 -5.22 5.00 12.91
CA ALA A 164 -4.03 5.82 13.18
C ALA A 164 -2.96 4.98 13.91
N GLN A 165 -3.35 4.19 14.91
CA GLN A 165 -2.43 3.29 15.62
C GLN A 165 -1.74 2.31 14.68
N ARG A 166 -2.49 1.67 13.76
CA ARG A 166 -1.92 0.75 12.76
C ARG A 166 -1.02 1.48 11.77
N PHE A 167 -1.43 2.66 11.29
CA PHE A 167 -0.62 3.49 10.41
C PHE A 167 0.75 3.76 11.01
N PHE A 168 0.81 4.35 12.20
CA PHE A 168 2.09 4.65 12.85
C PHE A 168 2.80 3.41 13.39
N GLY A 169 2.08 2.32 13.66
CA GLY A 169 2.62 1.05 14.11
C GLY A 169 3.47 0.32 13.07
N GLY A 170 3.28 0.60 11.78
CA GLY A 170 4.09 0.01 10.72
C GLY A 170 3.49 0.10 9.33
N GLN A 171 2.16 0.18 9.22
CA GLN A 171 1.46 0.12 7.92
C GLN A 171 1.84 1.25 6.96
N TRP A 172 2.32 2.39 7.47
CA TRP A 172 2.85 3.45 6.61
C TRP A 172 4.03 2.95 5.75
N LEU A 173 4.88 2.06 6.28
CA LEU A 173 6.06 1.55 5.58
C LEU A 173 5.64 0.56 4.49
N GLU A 174 4.74 -0.37 4.82
CA GLU A 174 4.17 -1.33 3.87
C GLU A 174 3.52 -0.60 2.69
N ARG A 175 2.72 0.43 2.98
CA ARG A 175 2.08 1.25 1.94
C ARG A 175 3.07 2.07 1.14
N PHE A 176 4.10 2.63 1.77
CA PHE A 176 5.20 3.31 1.08
C PHE A 176 5.89 2.36 0.08
N ILE A 177 6.27 1.16 0.53
CA ILE A 177 6.93 0.16 -0.30
C ILE A 177 6.02 -0.26 -1.46
N LEU A 178 4.72 -0.48 -1.21
CA LEU A 178 3.79 -0.82 -2.28
C LEU A 178 3.71 0.27 -3.36
N GLN A 179 3.77 1.56 -3.00
CA GLN A 179 3.85 2.64 -3.99
C GLN A 179 5.15 2.57 -4.81
N LYS A 180 6.27 2.18 -4.18
CA LYS A 180 7.54 1.95 -4.89
C LYS A 180 7.48 0.75 -5.83
N VAL A 181 6.84 -0.34 -5.43
CA VAL A 181 6.60 -1.51 -6.31
C VAL A 181 5.76 -1.10 -7.53
N LYS A 182 4.69 -0.33 -7.33
CA LYS A 182 3.85 0.21 -8.42
C LYS A 182 4.64 1.13 -9.36
N SER A 183 5.51 1.99 -8.80
CA SER A 183 6.41 2.86 -9.57
C SER A 183 7.34 2.05 -10.48
N VAL A 184 8.00 1.03 -9.91
CA VAL A 184 8.90 0.14 -10.66
C VAL A 184 8.18 -0.60 -11.77
N HIS A 185 6.99 -1.18 -11.49
CA HIS A 185 6.19 -1.83 -12.53
C HIS A 185 5.85 -0.86 -13.66
N ALA A 186 5.35 0.34 -13.34
CA ALA A 186 4.98 1.33 -14.35
C ALA A 186 6.19 1.76 -15.21
N GLN A 187 7.36 1.90 -14.58
CA GLN A 187 8.60 2.25 -15.27
C GLN A 187 9.02 1.15 -16.25
N VAL A 188 9.11 -0.10 -15.81
CA VAL A 188 9.53 -1.21 -16.69
C VAL A 188 8.48 -1.50 -17.76
N ALA A 189 7.20 -1.38 -17.44
CA ALA A 189 6.11 -1.53 -18.41
C ALA A 189 6.20 -0.51 -19.57
N ALA A 190 6.75 0.69 -19.31
CA ALA A 190 6.98 1.69 -20.34
C ALA A 190 8.23 1.42 -21.21
N GLU A 191 9.14 0.57 -20.74
CA GLU A 191 10.40 0.22 -21.42
C GLU A 191 10.26 -0.98 -22.37
N VAL A 192 9.19 -1.77 -22.22
CA VAL A 192 9.03 -3.04 -22.94
C VAL A 192 7.95 -2.99 -24.01
N ASN A 193 8.19 -3.70 -25.11
CA ASN A 193 7.21 -3.87 -26.18
C ASN A 193 6.24 -4.99 -25.80
N GLY A 194 5.21 -4.68 -25.02
CA GLY A 194 4.19 -5.64 -24.61
C GLY A 194 3.42 -5.22 -23.37
N ASN A 195 2.48 -6.06 -22.93
CA ASN A 195 1.76 -5.83 -21.68
C ASN A 195 2.46 -6.56 -20.53
N LEU A 196 3.18 -5.81 -19.70
CA LEU A 196 3.72 -6.34 -18.45
C LEU A 196 2.62 -6.37 -17.38
N THR A 197 2.16 -7.56 -17.02
CA THR A 197 1.08 -7.73 -16.04
C THR A 197 1.53 -7.39 -14.63
N TYR A 198 0.59 -6.90 -13.80
CA TYR A 198 0.82 -6.60 -12.39
C TYR A 198 -0.34 -7.06 -11.52
N GLU A 199 -0.01 -7.74 -10.42
CA GLU A 199 -0.93 -8.10 -9.34
C GLU A 199 -0.23 -7.90 -8.00
N HIS A 200 -0.97 -7.53 -6.96
CA HIS A 200 -0.43 -7.52 -5.59
C HIS A 200 -1.45 -7.94 -4.54
N LEU A 201 -0.92 -8.34 -3.40
CA LEU A 201 -1.59 -8.50 -2.12
C LEU A 201 -0.82 -7.67 -1.09
N ILE A 202 -1.53 -6.88 -0.29
CA ILE A 202 -0.97 -6.16 0.86
C ILE A 202 -1.69 -6.64 2.13
N ASN A 203 -0.93 -7.01 3.15
CA ASN A 203 -1.41 -7.57 4.41
C ASN A 203 -2.42 -8.74 4.29
N PRO A 204 -2.29 -9.71 3.35
CA PRO A 204 -3.16 -10.88 3.38
C PRO A 204 -2.86 -11.72 4.62
N GLN A 205 -3.92 -12.12 5.33
CA GLN A 205 -3.81 -13.18 6.32
C GLN A 205 -3.92 -14.52 5.62
N ILE A 206 -2.95 -15.40 5.84
CA ILE A 206 -2.84 -16.70 5.21
C ILE A 206 -2.78 -17.80 6.25
N ILE A 207 -3.24 -18.99 5.86
CA ILE A 207 -3.10 -20.22 6.62
C ILE A 207 -2.10 -21.10 5.88
N LEU A 208 -1.06 -21.49 6.61
CA LEU A 208 0.01 -22.35 6.12
C LEU A 208 -0.43 -23.83 6.10
N PRO A 209 0.30 -24.74 5.41
CA PRO A 209 -0.03 -26.16 5.37
C PRO A 209 -0.08 -26.84 6.75
N ASN A 210 0.68 -26.32 7.71
CA ASN A 210 0.67 -26.76 9.10
C ASN A 210 -0.44 -26.13 9.96
N CYS A 211 -1.38 -25.41 9.34
CA CYS A 211 -2.48 -24.69 9.96
C CYS A 211 -2.10 -23.45 10.79
N ASP A 212 -0.84 -23.02 10.77
CA ASP A 212 -0.45 -21.77 11.39
C ASP A 212 -0.99 -20.56 10.62
N ASP A 213 -1.43 -19.54 11.35
CA ASP A 213 -1.75 -18.22 10.78
C ASP A 213 -0.44 -17.44 10.53
N PHE A 214 -0.36 -16.79 9.37
CA PHE A 214 0.73 -15.89 9.00
C PHE A 214 0.16 -14.66 8.28
N GLU A 215 0.78 -13.50 8.42
CA GLU A 215 0.44 -12.29 7.67
C GLU A 215 1.62 -11.94 6.76
N LEU A 216 1.37 -11.77 5.46
CA LEU A 216 2.39 -11.26 4.54
C LEU A 216 2.27 -9.75 4.48
N ASP A 217 3.39 -9.03 4.50
CA ASP A 217 3.33 -7.58 4.31
C ASP A 217 2.95 -7.25 2.86
N ILE A 218 3.76 -7.65 1.87
CA ILE A 218 3.47 -7.44 0.44
C ILE A 218 3.87 -8.67 -0.36
N LEU A 219 2.96 -9.15 -1.21
CA LEU A 219 3.26 -10.12 -2.26
C LEU A 219 2.87 -9.49 -3.61
N ALA A 220 3.80 -9.43 -4.56
CA ALA A 220 3.56 -8.82 -5.87
C ALA A 220 3.94 -9.80 -6.99
N ALA A 221 3.17 -9.79 -8.07
CA ALA A 221 3.53 -10.42 -9.34
C ALA A 221 3.79 -9.32 -10.37
N ILE A 222 4.97 -9.33 -10.99
CA ILE A 222 5.32 -8.47 -12.12
C ILE A 222 5.73 -9.39 -13.27
N GLY A 223 4.89 -9.46 -14.31
CA GLY A 223 4.97 -10.55 -15.27
C GLY A 223 4.79 -11.90 -14.57
N PRO A 224 5.64 -12.91 -14.87
CA PRO A 224 5.62 -14.20 -14.18
C PRO A 224 6.44 -14.21 -12.87
N SER A 225 7.23 -13.18 -12.60
CA SER A 225 8.08 -13.09 -11.39
C SER A 225 7.24 -12.75 -10.16
N ILE A 226 7.49 -13.47 -9.07
CA ILE A 226 6.81 -13.28 -7.78
C ILE A 226 7.78 -12.67 -6.78
N PHE A 227 7.38 -11.58 -6.14
CA PHE A 227 8.15 -10.86 -5.15
C PHE A 227 7.45 -10.90 -3.80
N TRP A 228 8.16 -11.34 -2.76
CA TRP A 228 7.72 -11.16 -1.39
C TRP A 228 8.57 -10.07 -0.72
N ILE A 229 7.90 -9.11 -0.09
CA ILE A 229 8.56 -7.98 0.57
C ILE A 229 8.04 -7.85 1.99
N GLU A 230 8.94 -7.97 2.95
CA GLU A 230 8.70 -7.77 4.38
C GLU A 230 9.17 -6.37 4.81
N ALA A 231 8.31 -5.64 5.52
CA ALA A 231 8.54 -4.28 5.99
C ALA A 231 8.81 -4.26 7.50
N LYS A 232 9.89 -3.58 7.94
CA LYS A 232 10.19 -3.43 9.37
C LYS A 232 10.56 -1.98 9.71
N SER A 233 9.72 -1.37 10.53
CA SER A 233 9.89 0.01 11.05
C SER A 233 10.39 0.08 12.51
N GLY A 234 11.00 -1.01 12.99
CA GLY A 234 11.44 -1.21 14.37
C GLY A 234 12.47 -2.35 14.48
N ASP A 235 12.62 -2.95 15.68
CA ASP A 235 13.60 -4.03 15.89
C ASP A 235 13.31 -5.23 15.00
N TYR A 236 14.28 -5.56 14.13
CA TYR A 236 14.19 -6.65 13.16
C TYR A 236 14.88 -7.92 13.66
N GLN A 237 15.81 -7.82 14.62
CA GLN A 237 16.77 -8.90 14.93
C GLN A 237 16.10 -10.18 15.40
N GLN A 238 15.02 -10.05 16.17
CA GLN A 238 14.34 -11.19 16.79
C GLN A 238 13.55 -12.07 15.80
N HIS A 239 13.29 -11.57 14.59
CA HIS A 239 12.38 -12.24 13.65
C HIS A 239 13.01 -12.57 12.29
N VAL A 240 14.27 -12.19 12.03
CA VAL A 240 14.84 -12.38 10.68
C VAL A 240 14.96 -13.83 10.25
N ALA A 241 15.32 -14.73 11.19
CA ALA A 241 15.42 -16.15 10.89
C ALA A 241 14.07 -16.77 10.48
N LYS A 242 12.95 -16.22 10.98
CA LYS A 242 11.60 -16.62 10.57
C LYS A 242 11.36 -16.25 9.11
N TYR A 243 11.74 -15.04 8.70
CA TYR A 243 11.53 -14.57 7.33
C TYR A 243 12.36 -15.33 6.30
N SER A 244 13.65 -15.55 6.58
CA SER A 244 14.52 -16.35 5.69
C SER A 244 14.00 -17.77 5.46
N LYS A 245 13.45 -18.41 6.50
CA LYS A 245 12.81 -19.73 6.37
C LYS A 245 11.54 -19.66 5.54
N PHE A 246 10.77 -18.59 5.70
CA PHE A 246 9.52 -18.40 4.98
C PHE A 246 9.73 -18.11 3.48
N ALA A 247 10.73 -17.30 3.10
CA ALA A 247 11.13 -17.09 1.71
C ALA A 247 11.45 -18.42 1.00
N ARG A 248 12.25 -19.26 1.66
CA ARG A 248 12.59 -20.61 1.18
C ARG A 248 11.36 -21.51 1.06
N PHE A 249 10.43 -21.42 2.00
CA PHE A 249 9.17 -22.15 1.92
C PHE A 249 8.30 -21.72 0.71
N LEU A 250 8.26 -20.43 0.39
CA LEU A 250 7.64 -19.93 -0.84
C LEU A 250 8.39 -20.38 -2.11
N GLY A 251 9.63 -20.85 -1.97
CA GLY A 251 10.51 -21.20 -3.09
C GLY A 251 10.99 -19.98 -3.85
N LEU A 252 11.09 -18.83 -3.15
CA LEU A 252 11.65 -17.61 -3.70
C LEU A 252 13.15 -17.58 -3.44
N ASP A 253 13.90 -17.07 -4.41
CA ASP A 253 15.33 -16.86 -4.27
C ASP A 253 15.64 -15.53 -3.56
N TYR A 254 16.93 -15.20 -3.56
CA TYR A 254 17.48 -14.01 -2.95
C TYR A 254 16.99 -12.70 -3.60
N ASP A 255 16.83 -12.68 -4.92
CA ASP A 255 16.44 -11.50 -5.70
C ASP A 255 14.93 -11.27 -5.68
N HIS A 256 14.15 -12.28 -5.30
CA HIS A 256 12.69 -12.25 -5.22
C HIS A 256 12.13 -12.13 -3.78
N SER A 257 13.02 -12.04 -2.78
CA SER A 257 12.67 -11.95 -1.36
C SER A 257 13.33 -10.73 -0.73
N PHE A 258 12.54 -9.72 -0.35
CA PHE A 258 13.04 -8.45 0.18
C PHE A 258 12.69 -8.26 1.66
N MET A 259 13.62 -7.65 2.41
CA MET A 259 13.37 -7.12 3.74
C MET A 259 13.78 -5.64 3.78
N VAL A 260 12.79 -4.76 4.01
CA VAL A 260 12.99 -3.30 4.03
C VAL A 260 13.07 -2.80 5.45
N LEU A 261 14.19 -2.16 5.80
CA LEU A 261 14.51 -1.67 7.14
C LEU A 261 14.57 -0.13 7.15
N THR A 262 14.01 0.49 8.20
CA THR A 262 14.10 1.95 8.40
C THR A 262 15.40 2.40 9.05
N ASP A 263 15.90 1.62 10.00
CA ASP A 263 16.92 2.04 10.97
C ASP A 263 18.24 1.28 10.80
N VAL A 264 18.60 0.99 9.55
CA VAL A 264 19.88 0.34 9.20
C VAL A 264 20.64 1.19 8.17
N PRO A 265 21.93 1.45 8.38
CA PRO A 265 22.80 2.08 7.39
C PRO A 265 22.89 1.26 6.08
N ASP A 266 22.91 1.95 4.93
CA ASP A 266 22.91 1.29 3.61
C ASP A 266 24.14 0.37 3.41
N ASP A 267 25.29 0.73 3.99
CA ASP A 267 26.54 -0.04 3.92
C ASP A 267 26.47 -1.39 4.66
N ARG A 268 25.48 -1.58 5.55
CA ARG A 268 25.23 -2.86 6.23
C ARG A 268 24.25 -3.75 5.51
N CYS A 269 23.51 -3.23 4.54
CA CYS A 269 22.47 -3.98 3.86
C CYS A 269 23.02 -5.23 3.16
N ASP A 270 24.15 -5.15 2.47
CA ASP A 270 24.68 -6.30 1.72
C ASP A 270 25.17 -7.42 2.65
N ALA A 271 25.76 -7.07 3.79
CA ALA A 271 26.17 -8.03 4.82
C ALA A 271 24.95 -8.73 5.44
N LEU A 272 23.89 -7.99 5.76
CA LEU A 272 22.64 -8.57 6.26
C LEU A 272 21.97 -9.43 5.19
N SER A 273 22.00 -8.99 3.94
CA SER A 273 21.41 -9.74 2.84
C SER A 273 22.05 -11.12 2.69
N SER A 274 23.38 -11.15 2.76
CA SER A 274 24.17 -12.39 2.75
C SER A 274 23.83 -13.30 3.94
N LEU A 275 23.71 -12.71 5.14
CA LEU A 275 23.42 -13.45 6.36
C LEU A 275 22.02 -14.11 6.35
N PHE A 276 21.05 -13.45 5.72
CA PHE A 276 19.66 -13.88 5.75
C PHE A 276 19.17 -14.56 4.46
N SER A 277 20.00 -14.61 3.42
CA SER A 277 19.63 -15.17 2.12
C SER A 277 18.37 -14.50 1.54
N MET A 278 18.26 -13.19 1.73
CA MET A 278 17.18 -12.33 1.23
C MET A 278 17.79 -10.96 0.93
N THR A 279 17.25 -10.22 -0.03
CA THR A 279 17.68 -8.85 -0.30
C THR A 279 17.24 -7.92 0.84
N VAL A 280 18.20 -7.44 1.63
CA VAL A 280 17.97 -6.41 2.66
C VAL A 280 18.25 -5.04 2.06
N CYS A 281 17.34 -4.10 2.30
CA CYS A 281 17.47 -2.74 1.77
C CYS A 281 16.77 -1.73 2.68
N THR A 282 16.90 -0.46 2.31
CA THR A 282 16.32 0.68 3.03
C THR A 282 15.31 1.40 2.16
N LEU A 283 14.61 2.38 2.73
CA LEU A 283 13.66 3.22 1.99
C LEU A 283 14.29 3.95 0.80
N ARG A 284 15.61 4.21 0.86
CA ARG A 284 16.35 4.86 -0.21
C ARG A 284 16.70 3.90 -1.36
N THR A 285 16.94 2.63 -1.03
CA THR A 285 17.56 1.67 -1.96
C THR A 285 16.58 0.63 -2.50
N ILE A 286 15.38 0.51 -1.94
CA ILE A 286 14.37 -0.46 -2.37
C ILE A 286 13.97 -0.29 -3.84
N GLU A 287 13.76 0.95 -4.30
CA GLU A 287 13.32 1.22 -5.68
C GLU A 287 14.38 0.77 -6.69
N ASP A 288 15.65 1.16 -6.48
CA ASP A 288 16.76 0.79 -7.37
C ASP A 288 17.03 -0.72 -7.39
N LYS A 289 17.02 -1.37 -6.22
CA LYS A 289 17.25 -2.82 -6.13
C LYS A 289 16.12 -3.59 -6.82
N LEU A 290 14.86 -3.23 -6.56
CA LEU A 290 13.72 -3.89 -7.21
C LEU A 290 13.71 -3.64 -8.72
N LEU A 291 13.98 -2.40 -9.16
CA LEU A 291 14.06 -2.05 -10.59
C LEU A 291 15.12 -2.88 -11.32
N THR A 292 16.27 -3.10 -10.69
CA THR A 292 17.34 -3.93 -11.24
C THR A 292 16.87 -5.36 -11.48
N VAL A 293 16.24 -5.99 -10.48
CA VAL A 293 15.74 -7.38 -10.60
C VAL A 293 14.65 -7.48 -11.65
N VAL A 294 13.63 -6.61 -11.60
CA VAL A 294 12.50 -6.65 -12.53
C VAL A 294 12.95 -6.46 -13.99
N ARG A 295 13.91 -5.57 -14.25
CA ARG A 295 14.49 -5.41 -15.60
C ARG A 295 15.23 -6.66 -16.06
N ASN A 296 16.04 -7.26 -15.19
CA ASN A 296 16.78 -8.47 -15.51
C ASN A 296 15.83 -9.63 -15.85
N ASP A 297 14.81 -9.85 -15.03
CA ASP A 297 13.80 -10.88 -15.26
C ASP A 297 13.08 -10.67 -16.60
N THR A 298 12.66 -9.44 -16.86
CA THR A 298 11.91 -9.10 -18.08
C THR A 298 12.78 -9.26 -19.33
N ALA A 299 14.06 -8.89 -19.25
CA ALA A 299 15.02 -9.09 -20.33
C ALA A 299 15.30 -10.57 -20.62
N GLN A 300 15.46 -11.39 -19.58
CA GLN A 300 15.64 -12.85 -19.72
C GLN A 300 14.42 -13.53 -20.34
N GLN A 301 13.21 -13.07 -19.98
CA GLN A 301 11.96 -13.56 -20.57
C GLN A 301 11.80 -13.18 -22.04
N GLY A 302 12.16 -11.94 -22.41
CA GLY A 302 12.19 -11.48 -23.80
C GLY A 302 13.16 -12.32 -24.64
N ALA A 303 14.38 -12.55 -24.15
CA ALA A 303 15.37 -13.38 -24.83
C ALA A 303 14.93 -14.84 -25.00
N ALA A 304 14.25 -15.42 -24.00
CA ALA A 304 13.68 -16.76 -24.08
C ALA A 304 12.53 -16.86 -25.10
N ALA A 305 11.71 -15.82 -25.23
CA ALA A 305 10.64 -15.76 -26.22
C ALA A 305 11.18 -15.62 -27.65
N ASP A 306 12.22 -14.81 -27.86
CA ASP A 306 12.83 -14.58 -29.17
C ASP A 306 13.68 -15.78 -29.64
N GLY A 307 14.31 -16.52 -28.72
CA GLY A 307 15.12 -17.71 -29.02
C GLY A 307 14.33 -18.97 -29.40
N LEU A 308 13.00 -18.92 -29.38
CA LEU A 308 12.10 -20.04 -29.68
C LEU A 308 11.45 -19.98 -31.08
N SER A 309 11.97 -19.15 -32.00
CA SER A 309 11.62 -19.24 -33.43
C SER A 309 12.27 -20.50 -34.04
N PRO A 310 11.50 -21.50 -34.50
CA PRO A 310 12.10 -22.64 -35.17
C PRO A 310 12.62 -22.19 -36.52
N ALA A 311 13.90 -22.50 -36.78
CA ALA A 311 14.43 -22.55 -38.13
C ALA A 311 13.59 -23.55 -38.94
N VAL A 312 12.62 -23.03 -39.67
CA VAL A 312 11.97 -23.74 -40.78
C VAL A 312 12.74 -23.34 -42.03
N ASP A 313 13.79 -24.10 -42.34
CA ASP A 313 14.37 -24.20 -43.67
C ASP A 313 14.52 -25.72 -43.95
N ARG A 314 13.57 -26.28 -44.71
CA ARG A 314 13.62 -26.53 -46.17
C ARG A 314 14.38 -27.80 -46.53
#